data_AF-A0AAE7E609-F1
#
_entry.id   AF-A0AAE7E609-F1
#
_cell.length_a   1.000
_cell.length_b   1.000
_cell.length_c   1.000
_cell.angle_alpha   90.00
_cell.angle_beta   90.00
_cell.angle_gamma   90.00
#
_symmetry.space_group_name_H-M   'P 1'
#
loop_
_entity.id
_entity.type
_entity.pdbx_description
1 polymer ?
#
loop_
_entity_poly.entity_id
_entity_poly.type
_entity_poly.pdbx_seq_one_letter_code
_entity_poly.pdbx_strand_id
1 'polypeptide(L)'
;MKNKILSATISLSFVFTLSGCFTPPPPPPPKVYKNPNDKEAIKMVLNSVGNNNLSGNALIKQQGGGIVTCAGNEVALFPKTNYSKEYLQYEFENEYYSYGYFSNGKGYKKSWNYLKNPYPKDSKITVCDSQGNFEFQNLIDGTYYVLTVVTWTVPGKYGGSDQGGNMLQEVELKNGTTKKIVLSE
;
A
#
# COMPACT_ATOMS: atom_id res chain seq x y z
N MET A 1 -20.58 44.30 74.91
CA MET A 1 -21.83 43.93 74.18
C MET A 1 -21.45 43.28 72.86
N LYS A 2 -21.92 42.04 72.63
CA LYS A 2 -22.27 41.37 71.36
C LYS A 2 -21.24 41.38 70.20
N ASN A 3 -20.91 40.31 69.49
CA ASN A 3 -21.34 38.91 69.44
C ASN A 3 -20.26 38.15 68.65
N LYS A 4 -19.91 36.94 69.10
CA LYS A 4 -19.32 35.91 68.24
C LYS A 4 -20.38 35.46 67.23
N ILE A 5 -19.98 35.06 66.02
CA ILE A 5 -20.29 33.74 65.44
C ILE A 5 -19.44 33.55 64.18
N LEU A 6 -18.72 32.43 64.24
CA LEU A 6 -17.86 31.80 63.27
C LEU A 6 -18.74 30.94 62.34
N SER A 7 -18.65 31.12 61.02
CA SER A 7 -19.19 30.14 60.05
C SER A 7 -18.32 30.17 58.78
N ALA A 8 -17.24 29.38 58.80
CA ALA A 8 -16.51 29.01 57.60
C ALA A 8 -17.18 27.77 57.01
N THR A 9 -18.02 27.97 56.00
CA THR A 9 -18.68 26.89 55.28
C THR A 9 -17.70 26.26 54.29
N ILE A 10 -17.07 25.16 54.70
CA ILE A 10 -16.27 24.30 53.81
C ILE A 10 -17.26 23.53 52.93
N SER A 11 -17.42 23.96 51.68
CA SER A 11 -18.19 23.23 50.68
C SER A 11 -17.32 22.11 50.11
N LEU A 12 -17.56 20.89 50.56
CA LEU A 12 -16.86 19.68 50.11
C LEU A 12 -17.45 19.26 48.75
N SER A 13 -16.87 19.75 47.66
CA SER A 13 -17.23 19.32 46.29
C SER A 13 -16.77 17.87 46.06
N PHE A 14 -17.73 16.96 46.10
CA PHE A 14 -17.56 15.53 45.83
C PHE A 14 -17.33 15.33 44.32
N VAL A 15 -16.07 15.21 43.90
CA VAL A 15 -15.69 14.92 42.51
C VAL A 15 -15.97 13.44 42.25
N PHE A 16 -17.14 13.15 41.68
CA PHE A 16 -17.45 11.85 41.09
C PHE A 16 -16.57 11.66 39.84
N THR A 17 -15.41 11.02 40.00
CA THR A 17 -14.65 10.48 38.87
C THR A 17 -15.42 9.30 38.30
N LEU A 18 -16.20 9.52 37.23
CA LEU A 18 -16.72 8.42 36.42
C LEU A 18 -15.53 7.70 35.79
N SER A 19 -15.13 6.59 36.39
CA SER A 19 -14.25 5.59 35.78
C SER A 19 -15.04 4.86 34.69
N GLY A 20 -15.11 5.47 33.51
CA GLY A 20 -15.55 4.77 32.30
C GLY A 20 -14.58 3.64 32.00
N CYS A 21 -15.06 2.39 32.06
CA CYS A 21 -14.29 1.24 31.63
C CYS A 21 -14.13 1.32 30.11
N PHE A 22 -12.96 1.77 29.65
CA PHE A 22 -12.62 1.74 28.22
C PHE A 22 -12.34 0.28 27.86
N THR A 23 -13.33 -0.41 27.30
CA THR A 23 -13.09 -1.70 26.66
C THR A 23 -12.37 -1.43 25.34
N PRO A 24 -11.13 -1.89 25.15
CA PRO A 24 -10.50 -1.79 23.85
C PRO A 24 -11.38 -2.52 22.83
N PRO A 25 -11.52 -1.99 21.60
CA PRO A 25 -12.28 -2.66 20.57
C PRO A 25 -11.75 -4.10 20.40
N PRO A 26 -12.63 -5.09 20.15
CA PRO A 26 -12.19 -6.46 19.95
C PRO A 26 -11.12 -6.47 18.85
N PRO A 27 -10.05 -7.28 19.01
CA PRO A 27 -9.01 -7.37 18.00
C PRO A 27 -9.66 -7.71 16.65
N PRO A 28 -9.19 -7.10 15.54
CA PRO A 28 -9.74 -7.40 14.23
C PRO A 28 -9.68 -8.91 14.01
N PRO A 29 -10.69 -9.49 13.34
CA PRO A 29 -10.70 -10.92 13.06
C PRO A 29 -9.37 -11.32 12.41
N PRO A 30 -8.78 -12.47 12.81
CA PRO A 30 -7.50 -12.90 12.29
C PRO A 30 -7.54 -12.96 10.75
N LYS A 31 -6.46 -12.52 10.11
CA LYS A 31 -6.32 -12.51 8.64
C LYS A 31 -6.51 -13.93 8.11
N VAL A 32 -7.67 -14.22 7.51
CA VAL A 32 -7.93 -15.48 6.81
C VAL A 32 -7.76 -15.22 5.32
N TYR A 33 -6.55 -15.44 4.82
CA TYR A 33 -6.37 -15.54 3.37
C TYR A 33 -6.85 -16.93 2.94
N LYS A 34 -7.88 -17.00 2.10
CA LYS A 34 -8.32 -18.27 1.54
C LYS A 34 -7.29 -18.65 0.48
N ASN A 35 -6.30 -19.47 0.87
CA ASN A 35 -5.25 -20.06 0.03
C ASN A 35 -3.88 -19.33 0.01
N PRO A 36 -3.12 -19.30 1.13
CA PRO A 36 -1.75 -18.78 1.17
C PRO A 36 -0.74 -19.63 0.36
N ASN A 37 -1.14 -20.82 -0.08
CA ASN A 37 -0.33 -21.77 -0.86
C ASN A 37 -0.90 -21.88 -2.28
N ASP A 38 -1.06 -20.76 -2.96
CA ASP A 38 -1.40 -20.74 -4.39
C ASP A 38 -0.20 -21.23 -5.22
N LYS A 39 0.05 -22.55 -5.14
CA LYS A 39 1.14 -23.24 -5.82
C LYS A 39 1.03 -23.09 -7.34
N GLU A 40 -0.13 -22.74 -7.88
CA GLU A 40 -0.35 -22.49 -9.32
C GLU A 40 0.15 -21.10 -9.73
N ALA A 41 -0.15 -20.05 -8.94
CA ALA A 41 0.43 -18.71 -9.12
C ALA A 41 1.96 -18.75 -9.12
N ILE A 42 2.52 -19.44 -8.13
CA ILE A 42 3.96 -19.58 -7.89
C ILE A 42 4.62 -20.34 -9.05
N LYS A 43 4.00 -21.42 -9.54
CA LYS A 43 4.48 -22.16 -10.73
C LYS A 43 4.43 -21.32 -12.00
N MET A 44 3.41 -20.48 -12.19
CA MET A 44 3.26 -19.63 -13.37
C MET A 44 4.38 -18.59 -13.46
N VAL A 45 4.85 -18.05 -12.32
CA VAL A 45 5.96 -17.07 -12.27
C VAL A 45 7.33 -17.73 -12.40
N LEU A 46 7.53 -18.88 -11.74
CA LEU A 46 8.83 -19.56 -11.67
C LEU A 46 9.19 -20.35 -12.93
N ASN A 47 8.21 -20.85 -13.69
CA ASN A 47 8.45 -21.74 -14.85
C ASN A 47 8.19 -21.09 -16.23
N SER A 48 8.00 -19.78 -16.27
CA SER A 48 7.61 -19.08 -17.50
C SER A 48 8.82 -18.61 -18.29
N VAL A 49 9.25 -19.43 -19.25
CA VAL A 49 9.97 -18.96 -20.45
C VAL A 49 8.91 -18.70 -21.50
N GLY A 50 8.34 -17.50 -21.48
CA GLY A 50 7.37 -17.04 -22.50
C GLY A 50 7.99 -16.06 -23.48
N ASN A 51 7.17 -15.53 -24.38
CA ASN A 51 7.62 -14.61 -25.44
C ASN A 51 7.14 -13.16 -25.22
N ASN A 52 6.43 -12.87 -24.13
CA ASN A 52 5.98 -11.52 -23.85
C ASN A 52 7.04 -10.74 -23.07
N ASN A 53 7.10 -9.45 -23.31
CA ASN A 53 7.90 -8.51 -22.54
C ASN A 53 6.99 -7.42 -21.98
N LEU A 54 7.38 -6.87 -20.85
CA LEU A 54 6.69 -5.76 -20.20
C LEU A 54 7.71 -4.71 -19.82
N SER A 55 7.55 -3.50 -20.34
CA SER A 55 8.30 -2.34 -19.89
C SER A 55 7.36 -1.31 -19.30
N GLY A 56 7.83 -0.47 -18.39
CA GLY A 56 7.02 0.62 -17.90
C GLY A 56 7.80 1.67 -17.14
N ASN A 57 7.06 2.67 -16.67
CA ASN A 57 7.56 3.74 -15.83
C ASN A 57 6.60 3.96 -14.67
N ALA A 58 7.10 4.34 -13.48
CA ALA A 58 6.23 4.72 -12.36
C ALA A 58 6.62 6.07 -11.76
N LEU A 59 5.61 6.92 -11.57
CA LEU A 59 5.78 8.28 -11.07
C LEU A 59 4.55 8.80 -10.32
N ILE A 60 4.76 9.80 -9.46
CA ILE A 60 3.70 10.59 -8.83
C ILE A 60 3.99 12.05 -9.10
N LYS A 61 2.96 12.79 -9.51
CA LYS A 61 3.04 14.24 -9.65
C LYS A 61 2.70 14.90 -8.31
N GLN A 62 3.66 15.64 -7.77
CA GLN A 62 3.47 16.43 -6.56
C GLN A 62 2.49 17.58 -6.82
N GLN A 63 1.78 18.03 -5.78
CA GLN A 63 0.96 19.24 -5.86
C GLN A 63 1.77 20.47 -6.30
N GLY A 64 3.07 20.52 -5.94
CA GLY A 64 4.01 21.55 -6.38
C GLY A 64 4.51 21.42 -7.83
N GLY A 65 4.01 20.45 -8.60
CA GLY A 65 4.37 20.24 -10.01
C GLY A 65 5.63 19.40 -10.26
N GLY A 66 6.40 19.09 -9.22
CA GLY A 66 7.52 18.16 -9.28
C GLY A 66 7.07 16.72 -9.58
N ILE A 67 7.97 15.91 -10.13
CA ILE A 67 7.74 14.50 -10.41
C ILE A 67 8.67 13.69 -9.53
N VAL A 68 8.11 12.72 -8.80
CA VAL A 68 8.89 11.71 -8.08
C VAL A 68 8.66 10.39 -8.78
N THR A 69 9.72 9.63 -9.04
CA THR A 69 9.66 8.35 -9.73
C THR A 69 9.95 7.20 -8.77
N CYS A 70 9.76 5.96 -9.23
CA CYS A 70 10.15 4.77 -8.47
C CYS A 70 11.68 4.54 -8.46
N ALA A 71 12.50 5.47 -8.94
CA ALA A 71 13.94 5.25 -9.10
C ALA A 71 14.60 4.64 -7.86
N GLY A 72 15.28 3.51 -8.06
CA GLY A 72 15.92 2.75 -6.98
C GLY A 72 14.99 1.87 -6.13
N ASN A 73 13.67 1.90 -6.36
CA ASN A 73 12.72 1.00 -5.71
C ASN A 73 12.50 -0.27 -6.53
N GLU A 74 12.17 -1.35 -5.82
CA GLU A 74 11.78 -2.61 -6.43
C GLU A 74 10.41 -2.49 -7.13
N VAL A 75 10.28 -3.27 -8.20
CA VAL A 75 9.03 -3.52 -8.91
C VAL A 75 8.78 -5.01 -8.86
N ALA A 76 7.63 -5.40 -8.31
CA ALA A 76 7.16 -6.78 -8.29
C ALA A 76 6.14 -7.03 -9.40
N LEU A 77 6.31 -8.15 -10.09
CA LEU A 77 5.35 -8.71 -11.03
C LEU A 77 4.90 -10.08 -10.54
N PHE A 78 3.59 -10.26 -10.38
CA PHE A 78 2.98 -11.52 -9.96
C PHE A 78 1.61 -11.71 -10.61
N PRO A 79 1.15 -12.96 -10.83
CA PRO A 79 -0.07 -13.26 -11.54
C PRO A 79 -1.30 -12.82 -10.75
N LYS A 80 -2.35 -12.49 -11.48
CA LYS A 80 -3.68 -12.25 -10.93
C LYS A 80 -4.35 -13.59 -10.64
N THR A 81 -4.33 -13.98 -9.38
CA THR A 81 -5.10 -15.10 -8.83
C THR A 81 -6.08 -14.65 -7.76
N ASN A 82 -6.96 -15.55 -7.31
CA ASN A 82 -7.89 -15.24 -6.21
C ASN A 82 -7.16 -14.81 -4.93
N TYR A 83 -6.03 -15.45 -4.60
CA TYR A 83 -5.23 -15.07 -3.43
C TYR A 83 -4.65 -13.66 -3.58
N SER A 84 -3.93 -13.39 -4.69
CA SER A 84 -3.35 -12.07 -4.91
C SER A 84 -4.42 -10.97 -4.94
N LYS A 85 -5.59 -11.27 -5.51
CA LYS A 85 -6.76 -10.40 -5.53
C LYS A 85 -7.24 -10.12 -4.10
N GLU A 86 -7.52 -11.14 -3.30
CA GLU A 86 -7.94 -10.97 -1.90
C GLU A 86 -6.90 -10.23 -1.05
N TYR A 87 -5.61 -10.53 -1.23
CA TYR A 87 -4.52 -9.86 -0.53
C TYR A 87 -4.47 -8.37 -0.85
N LEU A 88 -4.44 -8.03 -2.14
CA LEU A 88 -4.42 -6.64 -2.59
C LEU A 88 -5.67 -5.91 -2.13
N GLN A 89 -6.82 -6.56 -2.24
CA GLN A 89 -8.08 -6.04 -1.74
C GLN A 89 -7.98 -5.67 -0.26
N TYR A 90 -7.51 -6.58 0.59
CA TYR A 90 -7.37 -6.31 2.02
C TYR A 90 -6.33 -5.22 2.35
N GLU A 91 -5.15 -5.27 1.73
CA GLU A 91 -4.06 -4.33 2.04
C GLU A 91 -4.34 -2.91 1.52
N PHE A 92 -5.17 -2.78 0.47
CA PHE A 92 -5.47 -1.50 -0.20
C PHE A 92 -6.91 -0.97 -0.01
N GLU A 93 -7.91 -1.75 0.44
CA GLU A 93 -9.31 -1.26 0.63
C GLU A 93 -9.60 -0.55 1.96
N ASN A 94 -8.75 -0.69 2.99
CA ASN A 94 -9.13 -0.30 4.36
C ASN A 94 -9.01 1.20 4.71
N GLU A 95 -8.80 2.13 3.77
CA GLU A 95 -8.66 3.55 4.08
C GLU A 95 -9.43 4.45 3.11
N TYR A 96 -10.62 4.88 3.54
CA TYR A 96 -11.33 6.12 3.17
C TYR A 96 -11.42 6.56 1.69
N TYR A 97 -11.19 5.69 0.70
CA TYR A 97 -11.56 5.91 -0.70
C TYR A 97 -11.94 4.57 -1.32
N SER A 98 -13.14 4.10 -0.95
CA SER A 98 -13.89 3.09 -1.69
C SER A 98 -14.20 3.64 -3.08
N TYR A 99 -13.30 3.47 -4.05
CA TYR A 99 -13.65 3.32 -5.46
C TYR A 99 -12.49 2.67 -6.22
N GLY A 100 -12.67 1.38 -6.50
CA GLY A 100 -12.06 0.76 -7.67
C GLY A 100 -10.79 -0.04 -7.40
N TYR A 101 -10.92 -1.36 -7.59
CA TYR A 101 -10.08 -1.93 -8.64
C TYR A 101 -10.18 -1.02 -9.88
N PHE A 102 -9.12 -0.98 -10.68
CA PHE A 102 -9.16 -0.54 -12.09
C PHE A 102 -8.84 0.93 -12.40
N SER A 103 -8.09 1.05 -13.51
CA SER A 103 -7.88 2.25 -14.32
C SER A 103 -6.97 3.33 -13.70
N ASN A 104 -5.68 3.21 -13.98
CA ASN A 104 -4.70 4.30 -13.99
C ASN A 104 -4.39 4.93 -12.61
N GLY A 105 -3.74 4.17 -11.73
CA GLY A 105 -2.89 4.70 -10.66
C GLY A 105 -3.48 5.84 -9.82
N LYS A 106 -4.52 5.58 -9.02
CA LYS A 106 -5.02 6.58 -8.07
C LYS A 106 -5.34 5.92 -6.74
N GLY A 107 -4.39 5.98 -5.81
CA GLY A 107 -4.59 5.53 -4.45
C GLY A 107 -3.29 5.28 -3.70
N TYR A 108 -2.70 6.34 -3.14
CA TYR A 108 -1.61 6.25 -2.16
C TYR A 108 -2.07 5.76 -0.79
N LYS A 109 -1.39 4.74 -0.25
CA LYS A 109 -1.27 4.50 1.19
C LYS A 109 0.11 4.91 1.69
N LYS A 110 0.18 5.73 2.76
CA LYS A 110 1.41 6.01 3.53
C LYS A 110 1.96 4.73 4.12
N SER A 111 2.75 4.03 3.32
CA SER A 111 3.52 2.87 3.73
C SER A 111 4.96 3.33 3.90
N TRP A 112 5.58 2.91 5.00
CA TRP A 112 7.03 2.69 5.06
C TRP A 112 7.48 2.05 3.74
N ASN A 113 8.68 2.40 3.22
CA ASN A 113 9.31 1.94 1.95
C ASN A 113 9.35 0.40 1.80
N TYR A 114 8.19 -0.22 1.77
CA TYR A 114 7.98 -1.64 1.86
C TYR A 114 6.95 -2.01 0.82
N LEU A 115 7.43 -2.74 -0.17
CA LEU A 115 6.65 -3.27 -1.25
C LEU A 115 5.65 -4.29 -0.69
N LYS A 116 4.34 -4.01 -0.80
CA LYS A 116 3.26 -4.88 -0.32
C LYS A 116 3.03 -6.07 -1.26
N ASN A 117 4.08 -6.83 -1.51
CA ASN A 117 4.07 -7.97 -2.41
C ASN A 117 3.48 -9.21 -1.69
N PRO A 118 2.38 -9.81 -2.20
CA PRO A 118 1.84 -11.05 -1.65
C PRO A 118 2.78 -12.25 -1.77
N TYR A 119 3.76 -12.18 -2.67
CA TYR A 119 4.68 -13.29 -3.01
C TYR A 119 6.14 -12.84 -2.92
N PRO A 120 6.68 -12.53 -1.74
CA PRO A 120 8.04 -11.98 -1.61
C PRO A 120 9.14 -12.92 -2.11
N LYS A 121 8.88 -14.23 -2.22
CA LYS A 121 9.81 -15.24 -2.74
C LYS A 121 9.46 -15.74 -4.14
N ASP A 122 8.24 -15.46 -4.60
CA ASP A 122 7.63 -16.12 -5.76
C ASP A 122 7.07 -15.13 -6.80
N SER A 123 7.56 -13.89 -6.76
CA SER A 123 7.32 -12.86 -7.77
C SER A 123 8.57 -12.61 -8.61
N LYS A 124 8.41 -12.16 -9.85
CA LYS A 124 9.55 -11.56 -10.58
C LYS A 124 9.79 -10.18 -10.00
N ILE A 125 11.05 -9.89 -9.63
CA ILE A 125 11.48 -8.59 -9.11
C ILE A 125 12.45 -7.96 -10.10
N THR A 126 12.30 -6.66 -10.31
CA THR A 126 13.30 -5.80 -10.96
C THR A 126 13.43 -4.51 -10.15
N VAL A 127 14.39 -3.65 -10.48
CA VAL A 127 14.60 -2.35 -9.81
C VAL A 127 14.43 -1.26 -10.85
N CYS A 128 13.72 -0.19 -10.49
CA CYS A 128 13.59 0.97 -11.36
C CYS A 128 14.94 1.67 -11.58
N ASP A 129 15.21 2.06 -12.82
CA ASP A 129 16.38 2.87 -13.16
C ASP A 129 16.26 4.31 -12.62
N SER A 130 17.28 5.15 -12.89
CA SER A 130 17.32 6.55 -12.45
C SER A 130 16.16 7.42 -12.96
N GLN A 131 15.45 6.97 -14.00
CA GLN A 131 14.33 7.67 -14.62
C GLN A 131 12.97 7.06 -14.21
N GLY A 132 12.99 6.02 -13.37
CA GLY A 132 11.79 5.30 -12.95
C GLY A 132 11.31 4.25 -13.94
N ASN A 133 12.13 3.85 -14.91
CA ASN A 133 11.76 2.80 -15.85
C ASN A 133 12.07 1.42 -15.28
N PHE A 134 11.26 0.43 -15.66
CA PHE A 134 11.44 -0.97 -15.30
C PHE A 134 11.10 -1.88 -16.47
N GLU A 135 11.68 -3.08 -16.48
CA GLU A 135 11.44 -4.07 -17.50
C GLU A 135 11.38 -5.50 -16.94
N PHE A 136 10.51 -6.30 -17.54
CA PHE A 136 10.38 -7.74 -17.35
C PHE A 136 10.37 -8.42 -18.71
N GLN A 137 11.08 -9.53 -18.82
CA GLN A 137 11.22 -10.27 -20.06
C GLN A 137 10.80 -11.73 -19.91
N ASN A 138 10.56 -12.36 -21.05
CA ASN A 138 10.26 -13.79 -21.15
C ASN A 138 9.01 -14.21 -20.36
N LEU A 139 7.96 -13.40 -20.40
CA LEU A 139 6.71 -13.62 -19.69
C LEU A 139 5.76 -14.48 -20.53
N ILE A 140 5.09 -15.45 -19.89
CA ILE A 140 4.02 -16.22 -20.53
C ILE A 140 2.73 -15.40 -20.57
N ASP A 141 1.83 -15.81 -21.47
CA ASP A 141 0.48 -15.25 -21.55
C ASP A 141 -0.24 -15.37 -20.21
N GLY A 142 -0.98 -14.34 -19.85
CA GLY A 142 -1.71 -14.28 -18.59
C GLY A 142 -1.96 -12.85 -18.12
N THR A 143 -2.67 -12.74 -16.99
CA THR A 143 -2.93 -11.47 -16.34
C THR A 143 -2.08 -11.36 -15.09
N TYR A 144 -1.40 -10.22 -14.95
CA TYR A 144 -0.46 -9.95 -13.87
C TYR A 144 -0.84 -8.65 -13.15
N TYR A 145 -0.34 -8.50 -11.94
CA TYR A 145 -0.22 -7.25 -11.23
C TYR A 145 1.23 -6.79 -11.24
N VAL A 146 1.42 -5.50 -11.50
CA VAL A 146 2.68 -4.77 -11.37
C VAL A 146 2.55 -3.87 -10.16
N LEU A 147 3.46 -4.01 -9.21
CA LEU A 147 3.45 -3.26 -7.95
C LEU A 147 4.83 -2.63 -7.74
N THR A 148 4.88 -1.36 -7.37
CA THR A 148 6.10 -0.68 -6.93
C THR A 148 5.77 0.34 -5.84
N VAL A 149 6.78 1.06 -5.35
CA VAL A 149 6.64 2.16 -4.41
C VAL A 149 7.29 3.41 -5.00
N VAL A 150 6.60 4.54 -4.91
CA VAL A 150 7.10 5.88 -5.19
C VAL A 150 6.92 6.68 -3.91
N THR A 151 7.99 7.01 -3.21
CA THR A 151 7.94 7.73 -1.92
C THR A 151 9.01 8.81 -1.87
N TRP A 152 8.75 9.86 -1.08
CA TRP A 152 9.70 10.91 -0.80
C TRP A 152 9.41 11.57 0.54
N THR A 153 10.43 12.18 1.15
CA THR A 153 10.27 12.92 2.40
C THR A 153 10.24 14.42 2.11
N VAL A 154 9.19 15.10 2.59
CA VAL A 154 9.10 16.57 2.55
C VAL A 154 9.64 17.12 3.88
N PRO A 155 10.68 17.96 3.88
CA PRO A 155 11.19 18.58 5.11
C PRO A 155 10.14 19.49 5.77
N GLY A 156 10.05 19.43 7.10
CA GLY A 156 9.18 20.27 7.90
C GLY A 156 9.86 20.78 9.17
N LYS A 157 9.24 21.77 9.84
CA LYS A 157 9.78 22.46 11.03
C LYS A 157 10.18 21.52 12.18
N TYR A 158 9.53 20.36 12.30
CA TYR A 158 9.73 19.40 13.38
C TYR A 158 10.21 18.02 12.90
N GLY A 159 10.71 17.94 11.65
CA GLY A 159 11.10 16.69 11.00
C GLY A 159 10.53 16.55 9.59
N GLY A 160 10.93 15.50 8.89
CA GLY A 160 10.42 15.16 7.56
C GLY A 160 9.06 14.47 7.62
N SER A 161 8.21 14.71 6.62
CA SER A 161 6.96 13.99 6.42
C SER A 161 7.03 13.16 5.14
N ASP A 162 6.94 11.85 5.28
CA ASP A 162 6.90 10.94 4.13
C ASP A 162 5.58 11.07 3.38
N GLN A 163 5.72 11.23 2.08
CA GLN A 163 4.70 11.23 1.05
C GLN A 163 5.03 10.08 0.09
N GLY A 164 4.10 9.65 -0.75
CA GLY A 164 4.37 8.54 -1.65
C GLY A 164 3.14 7.88 -2.20
N GLY A 165 3.20 6.62 -2.68
CA GLY A 165 3.40 5.37 -1.94
C GLY A 165 3.32 4.17 -2.87
N ASN A 166 2.53 3.14 -2.54
CA ASN A 166 2.43 1.95 -3.40
C ASN A 166 1.66 2.27 -4.69
N MET A 167 2.21 1.85 -5.83
CA MET A 167 1.63 2.00 -7.16
C MET A 167 1.32 0.61 -7.71
N LEU A 168 0.07 0.35 -8.09
CA LEU A 168 -0.41 -0.95 -8.53
C LEU A 168 -1.13 -0.84 -9.88
N GLN A 169 -0.84 -1.76 -10.80
CA GLN A 169 -1.55 -1.87 -12.07
C GLN A 169 -1.75 -3.31 -12.50
N GLU A 170 -2.95 -3.63 -13.00
CA GLU A 170 -3.23 -4.91 -13.68
C GLU A 170 -2.82 -4.84 -15.16
N VAL A 171 -2.19 -5.90 -15.65
CA VAL A 171 -1.72 -6.00 -17.03
C VAL A 171 -1.99 -7.39 -17.61
N GLU A 172 -2.73 -7.43 -18.71
CA GLU A 172 -2.88 -8.64 -19.52
C GLU A 172 -1.80 -8.72 -20.60
N LEU A 173 -1.11 -9.87 -20.71
CA LEU A 173 -0.09 -10.18 -21.70
C LEU A 173 -0.57 -11.35 -22.56
N LYS A 174 -0.50 -11.18 -23.88
CA LYS A 174 -0.93 -12.18 -24.86
C LYS A 174 -0.07 -12.09 -26.13
N ASN A 175 0.06 -13.23 -26.80
CA ASN A 175 0.59 -13.35 -28.17
C ASN A 175 2.04 -12.89 -28.34
N GLY A 176 2.88 -13.00 -27.30
CA GLY A 176 4.31 -12.69 -27.40
C GLY A 176 4.61 -11.22 -27.68
N THR A 177 3.80 -10.31 -27.15
CA THR A 177 3.94 -8.87 -27.41
C THR A 177 4.82 -8.18 -26.37
N THR A 178 5.41 -7.05 -26.75
CA THR A 178 6.03 -6.12 -25.79
C THR A 178 5.00 -5.08 -25.37
N LYS A 179 4.54 -5.15 -24.13
CA LYS A 179 3.57 -4.21 -23.57
C LYS A 179 4.26 -3.09 -22.81
N LYS A 180 3.79 -1.86 -23.00
CA LYS A 180 4.26 -0.68 -22.28
C LYS A 180 3.18 -0.15 -21.35
N ILE A 181 3.54 0.15 -20.10
CA ILE A 181 2.61 0.72 -19.10
C ILE A 181 3.23 1.91 -18.37
N VAL A 182 2.37 2.76 -17.81
CA VAL A 182 2.79 3.86 -16.93
C VAL A 182 1.93 3.82 -15.67
N LEU A 183 2.58 3.68 -14.52
CA LEU A 183 1.94 3.74 -13.21
C LEU A 183 2.06 5.18 -12.71
N SER A 184 1.02 5.99 -12.91
CA SER A 184 1.03 7.42 -12.58
C SER A 184 -0.14 7.84 -11.71
N GLU A 185 0.13 8.71 -10.73
CA GLU A 185 -0.87 9.44 -9.91
C GLU A 185 -0.69 10.96 -9.99
#